data_AF-A0A2P7SLE9-F1
#
_entry.id   AF-A0A2P7SLE9-F1
#
_cell.length_a   1.000
_cell.length_b   1.000
_cell.length_c   1.000
_cell.angle_alpha   90.00
_cell.angle_beta   90.00
_cell.angle_gamma   90.00
#
_symmetry.space_group_name_H-M   'P 1'
#
loop_
_entity.id
_entity.type
_entity.pdbx_description
1 polymer ?
#
loop_
_entity_poly.entity_id
_entity_poly.type
_entity_poly.pdbx_seq_one_letter_code
_entity_poly.pdbx_strand_id
1 'polypeptide(L)'
;MPGFIGQVVKAYAADKPPLGTWPAGSQGDTVFIGASVPRTGAYAVQGEDEIKGMELAVEHINEGHDLIRRIAPKVSEGVLGKQVKLVVADSGAKPNNAVQAQQTFINDDKVIAMTGSTSSAVAVALNKFAQREKILYLVGISGSNDTTGKDCARYSFRQCFYGETAANAIGPVLLKNFGKGKKAAFMTPDYTYGHTVTKSVNDYLSSHGEWTMVTNQVSPLGTEDFSQYLTNIANSGAEFIINVNWGRDAVLSVQQAKQFGLTPQMKMVIPYQIPFLAKEVGPELTAGVFAATDFWWTMEDQYPLAKMFVEAFQKKYNYRPEWGAENSYMQFAIWARMVSEAGSFYPPDVIKQYEKGETFPSMVGDVHFRPEDHQLVRPVVIVRGKDPKDMKNEEDFWEVLEVVPGEQLMQKPDAFGCQLGDYT
;
A
#
# COMPACT_ATOMS: atom_id res chain seq x y z
N MET A 1 -54.82 -29.84 -2.12
CA MET A 1 -54.36 -28.94 -1.04
C MET A 1 -52.84 -28.87 -1.15
N PRO A 2 -52.25 -27.72 -1.50
CA PRO A 2 -50.80 -27.60 -1.61
C PRO A 2 -50.19 -27.37 -0.22
N GLY A 3 -49.20 -28.18 0.13
CA GLY A 3 -48.44 -28.06 1.37
C GLY A 3 -47.37 -26.97 1.25
N PHE A 4 -47.35 -26.06 2.20
CA PHE A 4 -46.35 -25.01 2.33
C PHE A 4 -44.97 -25.61 2.65
N ILE A 5 -44.00 -25.35 1.77
CA ILE A 5 -42.57 -25.51 2.08
C ILE A 5 -42.16 -24.24 2.84
N GLY A 6 -41.92 -24.37 4.14
CA GLY A 6 -41.37 -23.30 4.96
C GLY A 6 -39.91 -23.05 4.58
N GLN A 7 -39.61 -21.86 4.07
CA GLN A 7 -38.24 -21.34 3.98
C GLN A 7 -37.68 -21.20 5.40
N VAL A 8 -36.60 -21.93 5.68
CA VAL A 8 -35.77 -21.71 6.86
C VAL A 8 -34.92 -20.47 6.60
N VAL A 9 -35.41 -19.31 7.07
CA VAL A 9 -34.59 -18.09 7.17
C VAL A 9 -33.55 -18.35 8.27
N LYS A 10 -32.28 -18.52 7.90
CA LYS A 10 -31.18 -18.61 8.86
C LYS A 10 -31.08 -17.29 9.64
N ALA A 11 -31.51 -17.32 10.89
CA ALA A 11 -31.32 -16.25 11.86
C ALA A 11 -29.83 -16.16 12.26
N TYR A 12 -29.06 -15.26 11.63
CA TYR A 12 -27.72 -14.87 12.10
C TYR A 12 -27.62 -13.36 12.41
N ALA A 13 -28.68 -12.58 12.25
CA ALA A 13 -28.63 -11.12 12.33
C ALA A 13 -29.16 -10.51 13.65
N ALA A 14 -29.56 -11.30 14.66
CA ALA A 14 -30.45 -10.78 15.72
C ALA A 14 -29.81 -10.27 17.03
N ASP A 15 -28.52 -10.50 17.36
CA ASP A 15 -28.05 -10.33 18.76
C ASP A 15 -26.92 -9.30 18.98
N LYS A 16 -26.63 -8.39 18.05
CA LYS A 16 -25.51 -7.43 18.20
C LYS A 16 -25.96 -5.98 18.31
N PRO A 17 -25.37 -5.17 19.22
CA PRO A 17 -25.72 -3.75 19.33
C PRO A 17 -25.30 -2.98 18.07
N PRO A 18 -25.99 -1.86 17.73
CA PRO A 18 -25.52 -0.96 16.68
C PRO A 18 -24.11 -0.46 16.96
N LEU A 19 -23.24 -0.47 15.94
CA LEU A 19 -21.85 -0.05 16.05
C LEU A 19 -21.34 0.39 14.68
N GLY A 20 -20.79 1.60 14.60
CA GLY A 20 -20.49 2.25 13.32
C GLY A 20 -21.73 2.29 12.43
N THR A 21 -21.65 1.72 11.23
CA THR A 21 -22.79 1.62 10.30
C THR A 21 -23.60 0.33 10.46
N TRP A 22 -23.23 -0.61 11.33
CA TRP A 22 -24.04 -1.81 11.58
C TRP A 22 -25.30 -1.49 12.40
N PRO A 23 -26.47 -2.09 12.08
CA PRO A 23 -26.71 -2.99 10.95
C PRO A 23 -27.03 -2.26 9.63
N ALA A 24 -27.32 -0.96 9.69
CA ALA A 24 -27.85 -0.16 8.58
C ALA A 24 -27.06 -0.31 7.26
N GLY A 25 -25.73 -0.26 7.29
CA GLY A 25 -24.85 -0.40 6.13
C GLY A 25 -24.80 -1.78 5.50
N SER A 26 -25.43 -2.76 6.14
CA SER A 26 -25.50 -4.15 5.67
C SER A 26 -26.93 -4.65 5.44
N GLN A 27 -27.92 -3.76 5.49
CA GLN A 27 -29.31 -4.09 5.14
C GLN A 27 -29.48 -4.16 3.61
N GLY A 28 -30.45 -4.97 3.14
CA GLY A 28 -30.72 -5.14 1.70
C GLY A 28 -29.69 -6.00 0.97
N ASP A 29 -29.56 -5.84 -0.34
CA ASP A 29 -28.78 -6.75 -1.21
C ASP A 29 -27.42 -6.17 -1.62
N THR A 30 -27.02 -5.04 -1.03
CA THR A 30 -25.78 -4.33 -1.38
C THR A 30 -25.07 -3.81 -0.14
N VAL A 31 -23.74 -3.82 -0.17
CA VAL A 31 -22.88 -3.16 0.81
C VAL A 31 -21.95 -2.18 0.11
N PHE A 32 -21.62 -1.07 0.78
CA PHE A 32 -20.79 -0.01 0.22
C PHE A 32 -19.42 0.05 0.89
N ILE A 33 -18.38 0.30 0.09
CA ILE A 33 -17.04 0.63 0.54
C ILE A 33 -16.70 2.05 0.05
N GLY A 34 -16.22 2.90 0.95
CA GLY A 34 -15.85 4.28 0.65
C GLY A 34 -14.36 4.43 0.39
N ALA A 35 -13.98 4.86 -0.80
CA ALA A 35 -12.59 5.12 -1.17
C ALA A 35 -12.31 6.63 -1.25
N SER A 36 -11.31 7.07 -0.51
CA SER A 36 -10.80 8.44 -0.58
C SER A 36 -9.31 8.42 -0.94
N VAL A 37 -9.01 8.56 -2.23
CA VAL A 37 -7.66 8.55 -2.80
C VAL A 37 -7.33 9.90 -3.45
N PRO A 38 -6.06 10.30 -3.58
CA PRO A 38 -5.70 11.50 -4.33
C PRO A 38 -5.95 11.29 -5.82
N ARG A 39 -6.82 12.11 -6.38
CA ARG A 39 -7.11 12.21 -7.83
C ARG A 39 -6.59 13.52 -8.41
N THR A 40 -6.19 14.43 -7.53
CA THR A 40 -5.47 15.66 -7.84
C THR A 40 -4.21 15.78 -6.99
N GLY A 41 -3.27 16.63 -7.42
CA GLY A 41 -2.02 16.88 -6.70
C GLY A 41 -0.93 15.84 -6.95
N ALA A 42 0.06 15.79 -6.04
CA ALA A 42 1.33 15.09 -6.25
C ALA A 42 1.20 13.57 -6.47
N TYR A 43 0.11 12.96 -6.00
CA TYR A 43 -0.10 11.51 -6.00
C TYR A 43 -1.30 11.06 -6.87
N ALA A 44 -1.79 11.94 -7.76
CA ALA A 44 -2.97 11.67 -8.57
C ALA A 44 -2.84 10.39 -9.43
N VAL A 45 -1.67 10.17 -10.03
CA VAL A 45 -1.42 8.99 -10.89
C VAL A 45 -1.53 7.70 -10.07
N GLN A 46 -0.99 7.69 -8.86
CA GLN A 46 -1.04 6.53 -7.97
C GLN A 46 -2.45 6.29 -7.44
N GLY A 47 -3.20 7.33 -7.07
CA GLY A 47 -4.59 7.16 -6.62
C GLY A 47 -5.52 6.65 -7.73
N GLU A 48 -5.32 7.06 -8.99
CA GLU A 48 -6.05 6.49 -10.13
C GLU A 48 -5.67 5.03 -10.42
N ASP A 49 -4.43 4.61 -10.12
CA ASP A 49 -4.03 3.21 -10.18
C ASP A 49 -4.66 2.36 -9.07
N GLU A 50 -4.73 2.90 -7.84
CA GLU A 50 -5.45 2.29 -6.71
C GLU A 50 -6.93 2.04 -7.07
N ILE A 51 -7.62 3.03 -7.63
CA ILE A 51 -9.04 2.92 -8.04
C ILE A 51 -9.23 1.75 -9.00
N LYS A 52 -8.36 1.59 -10.01
CA LYS A 52 -8.47 0.49 -10.97
C LYS A 52 -8.33 -0.89 -10.31
N GLY A 53 -7.43 -1.01 -9.32
CA GLY A 53 -7.31 -2.22 -8.50
C GLY A 53 -8.59 -2.51 -7.69
N MET A 54 -9.16 -1.48 -7.06
CA MET A 54 -10.42 -1.59 -6.30
C MET A 54 -11.60 -1.98 -7.19
N GLU A 55 -11.76 -1.32 -8.33
CA GLU A 55 -12.84 -1.60 -9.30
C GLU A 55 -12.76 -3.01 -9.85
N LEU A 56 -11.56 -3.48 -10.21
CA LEU A 56 -11.36 -4.86 -10.66
C LEU A 56 -11.70 -5.87 -9.55
N ALA A 57 -11.30 -5.59 -8.31
CA ALA A 57 -11.66 -6.46 -7.19
C ALA A 57 -13.16 -6.50 -6.92
N VAL A 58 -13.85 -5.36 -6.98
CA VAL A 58 -15.31 -5.29 -6.82
C VAL A 58 -16.03 -6.10 -7.90
N GLU A 59 -15.62 -5.94 -9.17
CA GLU A 59 -16.15 -6.74 -10.28
C GLU A 59 -15.95 -8.23 -10.01
N HIS A 60 -14.71 -8.64 -9.73
CA HIS A 60 -14.39 -10.03 -9.48
C HIS A 60 -15.09 -10.62 -8.25
N ILE A 61 -15.30 -9.84 -7.19
CA ILE A 61 -16.04 -10.26 -5.99
C ILE A 61 -17.51 -10.51 -6.35
N ASN A 62 -18.12 -9.57 -7.07
CA ASN A 62 -19.53 -9.63 -7.45
C ASN A 62 -19.82 -10.77 -8.43
N GLU A 63 -18.90 -11.04 -9.35
CA GLU A 63 -19.00 -12.13 -10.33
C GLU A 63 -18.54 -13.49 -9.80
N GLY A 64 -17.84 -13.52 -8.66
CA GLY A 64 -17.23 -14.77 -8.19
C GLY A 64 -16.06 -15.24 -9.02
N HIS A 65 -15.28 -14.31 -9.57
CA HIS A 65 -14.17 -14.64 -10.45
C HIS A 65 -13.18 -15.61 -9.78
N ASP A 66 -12.60 -16.52 -10.56
CA ASP A 66 -11.72 -17.59 -10.07
C ASP A 66 -10.54 -17.06 -9.25
N LEU A 67 -9.99 -15.89 -9.62
CA LEU A 67 -8.93 -15.25 -8.84
C LEU A 67 -9.37 -14.91 -7.42
N ILE A 68 -10.57 -14.33 -7.26
CA ILE A 68 -11.11 -14.03 -5.93
C ILE A 68 -11.38 -15.32 -5.16
N ARG A 69 -11.96 -16.35 -5.77
CA ARG A 69 -12.23 -17.63 -5.08
C ARG A 69 -10.97 -18.34 -4.59
N ARG A 70 -9.82 -18.13 -5.24
CA ARG A 70 -8.53 -18.68 -4.76
C ARG A 70 -8.01 -17.97 -3.52
N ILE A 71 -8.35 -16.70 -3.32
CA ILE A 71 -7.93 -15.89 -2.16
C ILE A 71 -8.99 -15.96 -1.05
N ALA A 72 -10.27 -15.85 -1.42
CA ALA A 72 -11.45 -15.82 -0.57
C ALA A 72 -12.42 -16.95 -0.96
N PRO A 73 -12.18 -18.20 -0.54
CA PRO A 73 -12.88 -19.39 -1.05
C PRO A 73 -14.38 -19.46 -0.72
N LYS A 74 -14.85 -18.67 0.25
CA LYS A 74 -16.26 -18.56 0.62
C LYS A 74 -17.02 -17.48 -0.15
N VAL A 75 -16.32 -16.70 -1.00
CA VAL A 75 -16.94 -15.74 -1.92
C VAL A 75 -17.50 -16.52 -3.11
N SER A 76 -18.76 -16.23 -3.47
CA SER A 76 -19.44 -16.90 -4.58
C SER A 76 -19.93 -15.91 -5.61
N GLU A 77 -20.90 -15.05 -5.28
CA GLU A 77 -21.35 -13.90 -6.06
C GLU A 77 -21.67 -12.77 -5.09
N GLY A 78 -20.71 -11.88 -4.89
CA GLY A 78 -20.72 -10.94 -3.77
C GLY A 78 -20.28 -11.57 -2.44
N VAL A 79 -20.36 -10.79 -1.37
CA VAL A 79 -19.91 -11.17 -0.03
C VAL A 79 -21.14 -11.45 0.84
N LEU A 80 -21.24 -12.67 1.37
CA LEU A 80 -22.41 -13.13 2.13
C LEU A 80 -23.74 -12.91 1.39
N GLY A 81 -23.73 -13.07 0.06
CA GLY A 81 -24.88 -12.89 -0.82
C GLY A 81 -25.23 -11.43 -1.13
N LYS A 82 -24.38 -10.46 -0.78
CA LYS A 82 -24.58 -9.03 -1.07
C LYS A 82 -23.58 -8.54 -2.10
N GLN A 83 -24.07 -7.75 -3.04
CA GLN A 83 -23.23 -7.05 -4.02
C GLN A 83 -22.41 -5.96 -3.34
N VAL A 84 -21.17 -5.78 -3.78
CA VAL A 84 -20.27 -4.72 -3.30
C VAL A 84 -20.35 -3.54 -4.25
N LYS A 85 -20.46 -2.33 -3.71
CA LYS A 85 -20.33 -1.08 -4.45
C LYS A 85 -19.22 -0.22 -3.89
N LEU A 86 -18.48 0.43 -4.78
CA LEU A 86 -17.44 1.39 -4.45
C LEU A 86 -17.97 2.81 -4.66
N VAL A 87 -17.82 3.66 -3.65
CA VAL A 87 -18.01 5.11 -3.77
C VAL A 87 -16.66 5.79 -3.61
N VAL A 88 -16.33 6.75 -4.50
CA VAL A 88 -14.98 7.30 -4.63
C VAL A 88 -15.02 8.82 -4.53
N ALA A 89 -14.09 9.39 -3.77
CA ALA A 89 -13.85 10.83 -3.69
C ALA A 89 -12.37 11.17 -3.79
N ASP A 90 -12.09 12.40 -4.22
CA ASP A 90 -10.74 12.94 -4.27
C ASP A 90 -10.31 13.47 -2.89
N SER A 91 -9.24 12.91 -2.34
CA SER A 91 -8.59 13.40 -1.12
C SER A 91 -7.63 14.57 -1.37
N GLY A 92 -7.12 14.74 -2.59
CA GLY A 92 -6.03 15.67 -2.92
C GLY A 92 -4.76 15.45 -2.08
N ALA A 93 -4.58 14.23 -1.54
CA ALA A 93 -3.56 13.87 -0.55
C ALA A 93 -3.63 14.69 0.76
N LYS A 94 -4.83 15.20 1.10
CA LYS A 94 -5.07 16.05 2.28
C LYS A 94 -5.90 15.31 3.34
N PRO A 95 -5.44 15.22 4.60
CA PRO A 95 -6.16 14.53 5.67
C PRO A 95 -7.59 15.01 5.88
N ASN A 96 -7.82 16.32 5.90
CA ASN A 96 -9.15 16.89 6.15
C ASN A 96 -10.15 16.53 5.04
N ASN A 97 -9.74 16.61 3.77
CA ASN A 97 -10.58 16.25 2.64
C ASN A 97 -10.96 14.76 2.69
N ALA A 98 -9.99 13.90 3.02
CA ALA A 98 -10.24 12.47 3.13
C ALA A 98 -11.23 12.12 4.25
N VAL A 99 -11.06 12.72 5.43
CA VAL A 99 -11.98 12.54 6.56
C VAL A 99 -13.38 13.05 6.22
N GLN A 100 -13.50 14.20 5.57
CA GLN A 100 -14.79 14.74 5.15
C GLN A 100 -15.48 13.83 4.13
N ALA A 101 -14.76 13.34 3.13
CA ALA A 101 -15.30 12.40 2.15
C ALA A 101 -15.82 11.12 2.81
N GLN A 102 -15.02 10.52 3.69
CA GLN A 102 -15.43 9.32 4.42
C GLN A 102 -16.64 9.59 5.33
N GLN A 103 -16.71 10.73 5.99
CA GLN A 103 -17.89 11.13 6.75
C GLN A 103 -19.15 11.22 5.88
N THR A 104 -19.04 11.79 4.68
CA THR A 104 -20.15 11.83 3.72
C THR A 104 -20.59 10.42 3.34
N PHE A 105 -19.66 9.51 3.01
CA PHE A 105 -19.99 8.13 2.66
C PHE A 105 -20.67 7.36 3.81
N ILE A 106 -20.31 7.65 5.06
CA ILE A 106 -20.99 7.09 6.23
C ILE A 106 -22.44 7.62 6.31
N ASN A 107 -22.61 8.92 6.10
CA ASN A 107 -23.89 9.62 6.24
C ASN A 107 -24.87 9.35 5.09
N ASP A 108 -24.37 9.10 3.89
CA ASP A 108 -25.20 8.95 2.70
C ASP A 108 -25.32 7.46 2.31
N ASP A 109 -24.19 6.78 2.13
CA ASP A 109 -24.13 5.40 1.63
C ASP A 109 -24.09 4.32 2.72
N LYS A 110 -23.89 4.72 3.99
CA LYS A 110 -23.72 3.80 5.12
C LYS A 110 -22.60 2.79 4.88
N VAL A 111 -21.45 3.26 4.38
CA VAL A 111 -20.30 2.38 4.08
C VAL A 111 -19.94 1.49 5.27
N ILE A 112 -19.63 0.23 4.99
CA ILE A 112 -19.24 -0.77 6.00
C ILE A 112 -17.72 -0.89 6.14
N ALA A 113 -16.99 -0.37 5.17
CA ALA A 113 -15.55 -0.24 5.21
C ALA A 113 -15.13 1.02 4.44
N MET A 114 -13.99 1.56 4.86
CA MET A 114 -13.31 2.68 4.23
C MET A 114 -11.99 2.17 3.64
N THR A 115 -11.51 2.82 2.60
CA THR A 115 -10.20 2.57 1.99
C THR A 115 -9.64 3.86 1.39
N GLY A 116 -8.43 3.76 0.84
CA GLY A 116 -7.69 4.83 0.18
C GLY A 116 -6.50 5.30 0.99
N SER A 117 -6.12 6.56 0.77
CA SER A 117 -4.80 7.14 1.06
C SER A 117 -3.68 6.66 0.12
N THR A 118 -2.94 7.62 -0.43
CA THR A 118 -1.58 7.42 -0.97
C THR A 118 -0.52 8.18 -0.15
N SER A 119 -0.98 8.87 0.89
CA SER A 119 -0.18 9.67 1.80
C SER A 119 -0.33 9.10 3.19
N SER A 120 0.78 8.77 3.84
CA SER A 120 0.76 8.30 5.22
C SER A 120 0.17 9.31 6.22
N ALA A 121 0.19 10.61 5.92
CA ALA A 121 -0.50 11.60 6.74
C ALA A 121 -2.04 11.43 6.66
N VAL A 122 -2.56 11.10 5.47
CA VAL A 122 -3.96 10.75 5.26
C VAL A 122 -4.29 9.44 5.97
N ALA A 123 -3.44 8.41 5.83
CA ALA A 123 -3.64 7.13 6.48
C ALA A 123 -3.73 7.26 8.02
N VAL A 124 -2.82 7.99 8.64
CA VAL A 124 -2.82 8.24 10.09
C VAL A 124 -4.09 8.98 10.54
N ALA A 125 -4.57 9.95 9.76
CA ALA A 125 -5.82 10.63 10.08
C ALA A 125 -7.04 9.69 9.94
N LEU A 126 -7.05 8.85 8.91
CA LEU A 126 -8.11 7.86 8.69
C LEU A 126 -8.08 6.74 9.75
N ASN A 127 -6.92 6.33 10.29
CA ASN A 127 -6.85 5.41 11.43
C ASN A 127 -7.64 5.95 12.63
N LYS A 128 -7.39 7.22 12.99
CA LYS A 128 -8.07 7.89 14.11
C LYS A 128 -9.57 8.02 13.86
N PHE A 129 -9.95 8.36 12.62
CA PHE A 129 -11.34 8.45 12.20
C PHE A 129 -12.03 7.07 12.27
N ALA A 130 -11.40 6.02 11.75
CA ALA A 130 -11.91 4.65 11.77
C ALA A 130 -12.16 4.13 13.18
N GLN A 131 -11.22 4.38 14.10
CA GLN A 131 -11.35 4.01 15.52
C GLN A 131 -12.52 4.74 16.19
N ARG A 132 -12.75 6.01 15.85
CA ARG A 132 -13.82 6.83 16.42
C ARG A 132 -15.18 6.42 15.88
N GLU A 133 -15.30 6.27 14.56
CA GLU A 133 -16.56 5.91 13.89
C GLU A 133 -16.86 4.41 13.97
N LYS A 134 -15.92 3.59 14.45
CA LYS A 134 -16.06 2.13 14.55
C LYS A 134 -16.37 1.49 13.18
N ILE A 135 -15.64 1.92 12.16
CA ILE A 135 -15.75 1.39 10.78
C ILE A 135 -14.40 0.87 10.35
N LEU A 136 -14.38 -0.29 9.69
CA LEU A 136 -13.15 -0.88 9.16
C LEU A 136 -12.46 0.08 8.20
N TYR A 137 -11.16 0.27 8.38
CA TYR A 137 -10.30 0.98 7.46
C TYR A 137 -9.28 0.02 6.88
N LEU A 138 -9.45 -0.24 5.60
CA LEU A 138 -8.50 -0.98 4.79
C LEU A 138 -7.48 0.06 4.29
N VAL A 139 -6.32 0.14 4.94
CA VAL A 139 -5.32 1.18 4.67
C VAL A 139 -4.74 0.97 3.27
N GLY A 140 -5.01 1.85 2.31
CA GLY A 140 -4.55 1.72 0.91
C GLY A 140 -3.02 1.73 0.80
N ILE A 141 -2.44 2.90 0.57
CA ILE A 141 -0.97 3.07 0.51
C ILE A 141 -0.48 3.96 1.67
N SER A 142 0.37 3.38 2.52
CA SER A 142 1.08 4.12 3.57
C SER A 142 2.42 3.48 3.94
N GLY A 143 3.53 4.14 3.60
CA GLY A 143 4.88 3.65 3.95
C GLY A 143 5.40 4.09 5.33
N SER A 144 4.65 4.90 6.10
CA SER A 144 5.11 5.36 7.41
C SER A 144 5.11 4.27 8.48
N ASN A 145 6.17 4.20 9.28
CA ASN A 145 6.22 3.35 10.48
C ASN A 145 5.09 3.67 11.47
N ASP A 146 4.60 4.92 11.49
CA ASP A 146 3.58 5.37 12.45
C ASP A 146 2.22 4.70 12.23
N THR A 147 1.87 4.31 10.99
CA THR A 147 0.52 3.84 10.64
C THR A 147 0.13 2.53 11.35
N THR A 148 1.08 1.64 11.62
CA THR A 148 0.90 0.48 12.53
C THR A 148 1.83 0.58 13.74
N GLY A 149 2.37 1.78 13.98
CA GLY A 149 3.14 2.12 15.18
C GLY A 149 2.25 2.93 16.11
N LYS A 150 2.75 4.07 16.60
CA LYS A 150 2.06 4.94 17.56
C LYS A 150 0.67 5.44 17.13
N ASP A 151 0.36 5.42 15.83
CA ASP A 151 -0.94 5.83 15.29
C ASP A 151 -1.76 4.62 14.79
N CYS A 152 -1.43 3.39 15.21
CA CYS A 152 -2.24 2.21 14.92
C CYS A 152 -3.64 2.32 15.53
N ALA A 153 -4.60 1.61 14.94
CA ALA A 153 -5.98 1.61 15.39
C ALA A 153 -6.57 0.21 15.20
N ARG A 154 -7.41 -0.25 16.14
CA ARG A 154 -8.01 -1.59 16.08
C ARG A 154 -8.89 -1.77 14.85
N TYR A 155 -9.47 -0.68 14.37
CA TYR A 155 -10.31 -0.69 13.18
C TYR A 155 -9.53 -0.59 11.86
N SER A 156 -8.20 -0.60 11.88
CA SER A 156 -7.36 -0.38 10.69
C SER A 156 -6.44 -1.55 10.42
N PHE A 157 -6.28 -1.94 9.15
CA PHE A 157 -5.40 -3.03 8.72
C PHE A 157 -4.55 -2.57 7.53
N ARG A 158 -3.21 -2.64 7.67
CA ARG A 158 -2.28 -2.22 6.62
C ARG A 158 -1.73 -3.41 5.86
N GLN A 159 -1.88 -3.35 4.54
CA GLN A 159 -1.50 -4.42 3.62
C GLN A 159 -0.05 -4.26 3.13
N CYS A 160 0.36 -3.05 2.76
CA CYS A 160 1.68 -2.77 2.20
C CYS A 160 2.80 -2.87 3.25
N PHE A 161 4.05 -3.01 2.77
CA PHE A 161 5.23 -2.82 3.62
C PHE A 161 5.40 -1.34 4.03
N TYR A 162 6.30 -1.08 4.98
CA TYR A 162 6.55 0.23 5.60
C TYR A 162 8.05 0.49 5.79
N GLY A 163 8.44 1.71 6.19
CA GLY A 163 9.82 2.22 6.14
C GLY A 163 10.87 1.29 6.76
N GLU A 164 10.58 0.70 7.92
CA GLU A 164 11.50 -0.26 8.56
C GLU A 164 11.70 -1.53 7.73
N THR A 165 10.62 -2.15 7.26
CA THR A 165 10.70 -3.34 6.39
C THR A 165 11.39 -3.02 5.05
N ALA A 166 11.19 -1.80 4.52
CA ALA A 166 11.88 -1.33 3.32
C ALA A 166 13.39 -1.28 3.54
N ALA A 167 13.82 -0.66 4.66
CA ALA A 167 15.22 -0.54 5.05
C ALA A 167 15.86 -1.91 5.28
N ASN A 168 15.17 -2.81 5.99
CA ASN A 168 15.64 -4.17 6.26
C ASN A 168 15.77 -5.02 4.99
N ALA A 169 14.94 -4.77 3.98
CA ALA A 169 15.00 -5.49 2.70
C ALA A 169 16.08 -4.92 1.77
N ILE A 170 16.12 -3.60 1.59
CA ILE A 170 17.04 -2.97 0.63
C ILE A 170 18.47 -2.82 1.20
N GLY A 171 18.61 -2.66 2.50
CA GLY A 171 19.88 -2.45 3.19
C GLY A 171 20.95 -3.51 2.87
N PRO A 172 20.68 -4.82 3.05
CA PRO A 172 21.64 -5.88 2.70
C PRO A 172 22.09 -5.81 1.23
N VAL A 173 21.17 -5.49 0.33
CA VAL A 173 21.43 -5.40 -1.11
C VAL A 173 22.36 -4.23 -1.42
N LEU A 174 22.15 -3.08 -0.79
CA LEU A 174 23.02 -1.90 -0.93
C LEU A 174 24.42 -2.20 -0.40
N LEU A 175 24.54 -2.81 0.78
CA LEU A 175 25.85 -3.14 1.36
C LEU A 175 26.60 -4.19 0.54
N LYS A 176 25.90 -5.19 0.01
CA LYS A 176 26.48 -6.20 -0.88
C LYS A 176 27.02 -5.59 -2.18
N ASN A 177 26.31 -4.63 -2.76
CA ASN A 177 26.66 -4.07 -4.08
C ASN A 177 27.60 -2.86 -4.01
N PHE A 178 27.56 -2.09 -2.92
CA PHE A 178 28.28 -0.82 -2.79
C PHE A 178 29.28 -0.78 -1.64
N GLY A 179 29.27 -1.77 -0.76
CA GLY A 179 30.18 -1.86 0.38
C GLY A 179 29.84 -0.91 1.52
N LYS A 180 30.83 -0.70 2.39
CA LYS A 180 30.72 0.08 3.63
C LYS A 180 31.32 1.48 3.48
N GLY A 181 31.11 2.34 4.47
CA GLY A 181 31.80 3.63 4.60
C GLY A 181 31.40 4.68 3.57
N LYS A 182 30.19 4.59 3.00
CA LYS A 182 29.72 5.48 1.93
C LYS A 182 29.08 6.74 2.47
N LYS A 183 29.15 7.82 1.68
CA LYS A 183 28.46 9.08 1.98
C LYS A 183 27.16 9.20 1.19
N ALA A 184 26.04 9.39 1.87
CA ALA A 184 24.73 9.53 1.25
C ALA A 184 24.10 10.89 1.57
N ALA A 185 23.48 11.50 0.57
CA ALA A 185 22.54 12.59 0.73
C ALA A 185 21.11 12.04 0.63
N PHE A 186 20.19 12.56 1.43
CA PHE A 186 18.78 12.21 1.37
C PHE A 186 17.96 13.35 0.79
N MET A 187 16.98 13.01 -0.05
CA MET A 187 15.90 13.90 -0.47
C MET A 187 14.60 13.38 0.16
N THR A 188 14.09 14.11 1.15
CA THR A 188 13.03 13.66 2.05
C THR A 188 11.78 14.53 1.90
N PRO A 189 10.59 13.99 1.66
CA PRO A 189 9.37 14.78 1.68
C PRO A 189 8.92 15.06 3.12
N ASP A 190 8.47 16.28 3.40
CA ASP A 190 8.20 16.78 4.76
C ASP A 190 6.87 16.29 5.36
N TYR A 191 6.76 14.98 5.60
CA TYR A 191 5.67 14.37 6.35
C TYR A 191 6.08 13.00 6.88
N THR A 192 5.20 12.35 7.66
CA THR A 192 5.52 11.12 8.41
C THR A 192 6.14 10.00 7.56
N TYR A 193 5.75 9.82 6.30
CA TYR A 193 6.40 8.85 5.39
C TYR A 193 7.88 9.18 5.18
N GLY A 194 8.18 10.39 4.71
CA GLY A 194 9.55 10.78 4.39
C GLY A 194 10.44 10.69 5.63
N HIS A 195 9.98 11.22 6.76
CA HIS A 195 10.76 11.20 8.00
C HIS A 195 11.03 9.79 8.51
N THR A 196 10.04 8.90 8.51
CA THR A 196 10.22 7.53 9.03
C THR A 196 11.03 6.65 8.09
N VAL A 197 10.83 6.75 6.76
CA VAL A 197 11.63 6.01 5.77
C VAL A 197 13.07 6.47 5.77
N THR A 198 13.33 7.78 5.74
CA THR A 198 14.69 8.32 5.83
C THR A 198 15.39 7.86 7.09
N LYS A 199 14.70 7.89 8.25
CA LYS A 199 15.25 7.40 9.51
C LYS A 199 15.60 5.91 9.44
N SER A 200 14.67 5.05 9.04
CA SER A 200 14.89 3.60 8.97
C SER A 200 16.05 3.23 8.04
N VAL A 201 16.11 3.84 6.84
CA VAL A 201 17.19 3.58 5.89
C VAL A 201 18.54 4.08 6.42
N ASN A 202 18.59 5.29 6.98
CA ASN A 202 19.82 5.82 7.57
C ASN A 202 20.30 4.97 8.76
N ASP A 203 19.40 4.58 9.65
CA ASP A 203 19.72 3.76 10.82
C ASP A 203 20.29 2.40 10.39
N TYR A 204 19.67 1.74 9.42
CA TYR A 204 20.17 0.48 8.89
C TYR A 204 21.58 0.64 8.30
N LEU A 205 21.74 1.59 7.36
CA LEU A 205 23.00 1.76 6.62
C LEU A 205 24.15 2.25 7.51
N SER A 206 23.87 3.08 8.51
CA SER A 206 24.88 3.53 9.48
C SER A 206 25.30 2.41 10.43
N SER A 207 24.36 1.64 10.97
CA SER A 207 24.63 0.57 11.94
C SER A 207 25.30 -0.67 11.33
N HIS A 208 24.96 -1.04 10.09
CA HIS A 208 25.48 -2.24 9.44
C HIS A 208 26.59 -1.95 8.41
N GLY A 209 26.53 -0.78 7.79
CA GLY A 209 27.37 -0.38 6.67
C GLY A 209 28.35 0.74 6.97
N GLU A 210 28.26 1.41 8.12
CA GLU A 210 29.04 2.61 8.43
C GLU A 210 28.84 3.71 7.37
N TRP A 211 27.67 3.75 6.73
CA TRP A 211 27.32 4.85 5.83
C TRP A 211 27.02 6.10 6.64
N THR A 212 27.42 7.25 6.10
CA THR A 212 27.20 8.56 6.72
C THR A 212 26.22 9.37 5.90
N MET A 213 25.12 9.79 6.52
CA MET A 213 24.25 10.82 5.96
C MET A 213 24.95 12.18 6.06
N VAL A 214 25.48 12.67 4.93
CA VAL A 214 26.21 13.95 4.88
C VAL A 214 25.29 15.16 4.74
N THR A 215 24.06 14.95 4.26
CA THR A 215 23.00 15.96 4.27
C THR A 215 21.64 15.30 4.14
N ASN A 216 20.62 15.92 4.72
CA ASN A 216 19.21 15.58 4.51
C ASN A 216 18.48 16.82 4.04
N GLN A 217 18.01 16.80 2.80
CA GLN A 217 17.23 17.88 2.23
C GLN A 217 15.75 17.55 2.35
N VAL A 218 15.02 18.40 3.08
CA VAL A 218 13.61 18.17 3.39
C VAL A 218 12.75 19.17 2.60
N SER A 219 11.90 18.65 1.72
CA SER A 219 11.03 19.46 0.84
C SER A 219 9.55 19.26 1.17
N PRO A 220 8.72 20.32 1.20
CA PRO A 220 7.27 20.17 1.32
C PRO A 220 6.68 19.27 0.24
N LEU A 221 5.55 18.62 0.55
CA LEU A 221 4.81 17.86 -0.47
C LEU A 221 4.27 18.82 -1.54
N GLY A 222 4.48 18.48 -2.81
CA GLY A 222 4.11 19.29 -3.96
C GLY A 222 5.16 20.33 -4.35
N THR A 223 6.41 20.17 -3.92
CA THR A 223 7.52 21.03 -4.34
C THR A 223 7.70 20.97 -5.86
N GLU A 224 7.71 22.15 -6.50
CA GLU A 224 7.91 22.25 -7.95
C GLU A 224 9.36 22.53 -8.34
N ASP A 225 10.10 23.23 -7.49
CA ASP A 225 11.50 23.59 -7.70
C ASP A 225 12.39 22.95 -6.63
N PHE A 226 13.24 22.02 -7.07
CA PHE A 226 14.20 21.31 -6.22
C PHE A 226 15.60 21.94 -6.22
N SER A 227 15.81 23.05 -6.94
CA SER A 227 17.13 23.64 -7.21
C SER A 227 17.98 23.87 -5.96
N GLN A 228 17.40 24.46 -4.90
CA GLN A 228 18.13 24.74 -3.66
C GLN A 228 18.58 23.45 -2.95
N TYR A 229 17.72 22.43 -2.96
CA TYR A 229 17.99 21.16 -2.31
C TYR A 229 19.07 20.40 -3.09
N LEU A 230 18.96 20.37 -4.42
CA LEU A 230 19.95 19.74 -5.30
C LEU A 230 21.31 20.44 -5.23
N THR A 231 21.34 21.76 -5.08
CA THR A 231 22.59 22.53 -4.86
C THR A 231 23.28 22.13 -3.55
N ASN A 232 22.52 21.97 -2.47
CA ASN A 232 23.05 21.50 -1.19
C ASN A 232 23.58 20.06 -1.29
N ILE A 233 22.88 19.19 -2.03
CA ILE A 233 23.32 17.82 -2.30
C ILE A 233 24.63 17.83 -3.08
N ALA A 234 24.74 18.61 -4.15
CA ALA A 234 25.94 18.74 -4.97
C ALA A 234 27.18 19.09 -4.13
N ASN A 235 27.01 20.00 -3.17
CA ASN A 235 28.10 20.51 -2.33
C ASN A 235 28.38 19.66 -1.08
N SER A 236 27.62 18.59 -0.85
CA SER A 236 27.73 17.77 0.37
C SER A 236 28.88 16.74 0.34
N GLY A 237 29.44 16.46 -0.84
CA GLY A 237 30.40 15.38 -1.03
C GLY A 237 29.79 13.97 -0.92
N ALA A 238 28.48 13.84 -1.12
CA ALA A 238 27.79 12.56 -1.21
C ALA A 238 28.21 11.76 -2.44
N GLU A 239 28.30 10.44 -2.29
CA GLU A 239 28.45 9.48 -3.39
C GLU A 239 27.07 8.97 -3.86
N PHE A 240 26.07 9.05 -2.99
CA PHE A 240 24.71 8.55 -3.23
C PHE A 240 23.66 9.62 -2.98
N ILE A 241 22.63 9.64 -3.81
CA ILE A 241 21.36 10.31 -3.53
C ILE A 241 20.31 9.24 -3.22
N ILE A 242 19.84 9.23 -1.97
CA ILE A 242 18.71 8.40 -1.55
C ILE A 242 17.45 9.26 -1.72
N ASN A 243 16.72 9.02 -2.80
CA ASN A 243 15.51 9.78 -3.11
C ASN A 243 14.32 9.12 -2.43
N VAL A 244 13.80 9.75 -1.38
CA VAL A 244 12.64 9.29 -0.61
C VAL A 244 11.37 10.01 -1.06
N ASN A 245 11.46 10.97 -1.99
CA ASN A 245 10.27 11.57 -2.58
C ASN A 245 9.40 10.50 -3.25
N TRP A 246 8.11 10.81 -3.35
CA TRP A 246 7.10 9.93 -3.94
C TRP A 246 6.36 10.62 -5.10
N GLY A 247 5.70 9.83 -5.95
CA GLY A 247 4.85 10.33 -7.05
C GLY A 247 5.52 11.43 -7.88
N ARG A 248 4.77 12.51 -8.18
CA ARG A 248 5.25 13.65 -8.99
C ARG A 248 6.52 14.28 -8.42
N ASP A 249 6.63 14.40 -7.10
CA ASP A 249 7.79 15.05 -6.46
C ASP A 249 9.08 14.24 -6.69
N ALA A 250 8.96 12.91 -6.82
CA ALA A 250 10.10 12.08 -7.17
C ALA A 250 10.48 12.20 -8.65
N VAL A 251 9.49 12.24 -9.53
CA VAL A 251 9.71 12.45 -10.97
C VAL A 251 10.43 13.77 -11.19
N LEU A 252 9.93 14.85 -10.59
CA LEU A 252 10.52 16.19 -10.69
C LEU A 252 11.91 16.24 -10.06
N SER A 253 12.12 15.65 -8.88
CA SER A 253 13.44 15.67 -8.25
C SER A 253 14.49 14.90 -9.05
N VAL A 254 14.13 13.78 -9.68
CA VAL A 254 15.03 13.01 -10.58
C VAL A 254 15.33 13.78 -11.86
N GLN A 255 14.30 14.35 -12.52
CA GLN A 255 14.48 15.13 -13.75
C GLN A 255 15.36 16.36 -13.50
N GLN A 256 15.15 17.07 -12.40
CA GLN A 256 15.96 18.23 -12.05
C GLN A 256 17.37 17.83 -11.61
N ALA A 257 17.55 16.72 -10.90
CA ALA A 257 18.89 16.19 -10.58
C ALA A 257 19.71 15.89 -11.85
N LYS A 258 19.07 15.38 -12.91
CA LYS A 258 19.70 15.23 -14.24
C LYS A 258 20.10 16.59 -14.83
N GLN A 259 19.20 17.58 -14.80
CA GLN A 259 19.47 18.93 -15.34
C GLN A 259 20.62 19.63 -14.60
N PHE A 260 20.73 19.39 -13.29
CA PHE A 260 21.83 19.87 -12.45
C PHE A 260 23.15 19.06 -12.63
N GLY A 261 23.15 18.01 -13.45
CA GLY A 261 24.34 17.21 -13.72
C GLY A 261 24.77 16.30 -12.58
N LEU A 262 23.86 15.94 -11.66
CA LEU A 262 24.17 15.09 -10.51
C LEU A 262 24.18 13.59 -10.84
N THR A 263 23.38 13.15 -11.81
CA THR A 263 23.21 11.72 -12.12
C THR A 263 24.50 11.01 -12.59
N PRO A 264 25.48 11.67 -13.25
CA PRO A 264 26.78 11.06 -13.53
C PRO A 264 27.73 11.04 -12.33
N GLN A 265 27.49 11.87 -11.31
CA GLN A 265 28.39 12.06 -10.16
C GLN A 265 27.96 11.23 -8.95
N MET A 266 26.65 10.97 -8.81
CA MET A 266 26.06 10.30 -7.67
C MET A 266 25.20 9.12 -8.12
N LYS A 267 25.28 8.01 -7.39
CA LYS A 267 24.37 6.88 -7.62
C LYS A 267 23.03 7.15 -6.94
N MET A 268 21.94 6.89 -7.65
CA MET A 268 20.61 6.99 -7.08
C MET A 268 20.17 5.66 -6.46
N VAL A 269 19.52 5.74 -5.31
CA VAL A 269 18.79 4.65 -4.65
C VAL A 269 17.41 5.18 -4.29
N ILE A 270 16.38 4.35 -4.44
CA ILE A 270 15.03 4.71 -4.06
C ILE A 270 14.51 3.63 -3.10
N PRO A 271 14.31 3.92 -1.81
CA PRO A 271 13.89 2.90 -0.85
C PRO A 271 12.58 2.19 -1.20
N TYR A 272 11.71 2.86 -1.95
CA TYR A 272 10.47 2.32 -2.48
C TYR A 272 10.42 2.50 -4.00
N GLN A 273 10.10 1.46 -4.76
CA GLN A 273 9.87 1.62 -6.20
C GLN A 273 8.60 2.43 -6.42
N ILE A 274 8.76 3.56 -7.10
CA ILE A 274 7.67 4.52 -7.33
C ILE A 274 6.91 4.10 -8.59
N PRO A 275 5.60 3.80 -8.50
CA PRO A 275 4.80 3.44 -9.67
C PRO A 275 4.95 4.49 -10.77
N PHE A 276 5.16 4.03 -12.00
CA PHE A 276 5.30 4.84 -13.22
C PHE A 276 6.55 5.72 -13.32
N LEU A 277 7.42 5.77 -12.31
CA LEU A 277 8.62 6.62 -12.35
C LEU A 277 9.48 6.37 -13.59
N ALA A 278 9.85 5.12 -13.85
CA ALA A 278 10.73 4.77 -14.97
C ALA A 278 10.14 5.17 -16.33
N LYS A 279 8.81 5.10 -16.48
CA LYS A 279 8.09 5.56 -17.67
C LYS A 279 8.15 7.09 -17.82
N GLU A 280 8.05 7.83 -16.72
CA GLU A 280 8.03 9.30 -16.74
C GLU A 280 9.42 9.94 -16.85
N VAL A 281 10.44 9.34 -16.23
CA VAL A 281 11.82 9.87 -16.24
C VAL A 281 12.70 9.26 -17.34
N GLY A 282 12.25 8.15 -17.91
CA GLY A 282 12.97 7.34 -18.90
C GLY A 282 13.86 6.26 -18.24
N PRO A 283 13.97 5.07 -18.85
CA PRO A 283 14.68 3.92 -18.27
C PRO A 283 16.15 4.21 -17.96
N GLU A 284 16.78 5.12 -18.71
CA GLU A 284 18.19 5.50 -18.50
C GLU A 284 18.48 6.09 -17.12
N LEU A 285 17.52 6.79 -16.54
CA LEU A 285 17.70 7.40 -15.21
C LEU A 285 17.43 6.42 -14.08
N THR A 286 16.75 5.31 -14.38
CA THR A 286 16.49 4.23 -13.42
C THR A 286 17.42 3.05 -13.60
N ALA A 287 18.20 2.98 -14.68
CA ALA A 287 19.13 1.89 -14.94
C ALA A 287 20.11 1.70 -13.77
N GLY A 288 20.16 0.49 -13.21
CA GLY A 288 21.00 0.12 -12.07
C GLY A 288 20.52 0.64 -10.71
N VAL A 289 19.41 1.39 -10.64
CA VAL A 289 18.82 1.87 -9.39
C VAL A 289 18.16 0.71 -8.67
N PHE A 290 18.48 0.55 -7.38
CA PHE A 290 17.83 -0.45 -6.52
C PHE A 290 16.61 0.15 -5.83
N ALA A 291 15.56 -0.66 -5.72
CA ALA A 291 14.35 -0.31 -4.98
C ALA A 291 13.67 -1.54 -4.36
N ALA A 292 12.93 -1.32 -3.27
CA ALA A 292 12.01 -2.31 -2.72
C ALA A 292 10.58 -2.04 -3.22
N THR A 293 9.81 -3.08 -3.51
CA THR A 293 8.43 -2.98 -3.99
C THR A 293 7.55 -4.07 -3.39
N ASP A 294 6.25 -3.81 -3.31
CA ASP A 294 5.25 -4.76 -2.86
C ASP A 294 5.00 -5.83 -3.94
N PHE A 295 5.10 -5.43 -5.22
CA PHE A 295 4.78 -6.23 -6.39
C PHE A 295 5.43 -5.65 -7.65
N TRP A 296 5.82 -6.51 -8.59
CA TRP A 296 6.16 -6.13 -9.96
C TRP A 296 5.53 -7.13 -10.92
N TRP A 297 5.07 -6.69 -12.09
CA TRP A 297 4.22 -7.54 -12.94
C TRP A 297 4.89 -8.85 -13.40
N THR A 298 6.23 -8.90 -13.48
CA THR A 298 6.96 -10.14 -13.82
C THR A 298 6.89 -11.21 -12.73
N MET A 299 6.32 -10.91 -11.56
CA MET A 299 5.98 -11.92 -10.55
C MET A 299 5.00 -12.98 -11.11
N GLU A 300 4.31 -12.68 -12.23
CA GLU A 300 3.52 -13.66 -12.99
C GLU A 300 4.30 -14.93 -13.39
N ASP A 301 5.61 -14.81 -13.58
CA ASP A 301 6.47 -15.94 -13.97
C ASP A 301 6.64 -16.96 -12.83
N GLN A 302 6.43 -16.52 -11.59
CA GLN A 302 6.68 -17.31 -10.37
C GLN A 302 5.40 -17.66 -9.61
N TYR A 303 4.40 -16.78 -9.63
CA TYR A 303 3.21 -16.89 -8.80
C TYR A 303 1.94 -17.01 -9.65
N PRO A 304 1.19 -18.14 -9.57
CA PRO A 304 -0.03 -18.31 -10.35
C PRO A 304 -1.09 -17.22 -10.11
N LEU A 305 -1.22 -16.72 -8.87
CA LEU A 305 -2.16 -15.64 -8.55
C LEU A 305 -1.73 -14.31 -9.17
N ALA A 306 -0.42 -14.02 -9.20
CA ALA A 306 0.11 -12.85 -9.90
C ALA A 306 -0.21 -12.92 -11.39
N LYS A 307 -0.01 -14.09 -12.03
CA LYS A 307 -0.32 -14.28 -13.45
C LYS A 307 -1.80 -14.00 -13.75
N MET A 308 -2.70 -14.60 -12.98
CA MET A 308 -4.15 -14.36 -13.14
C MET A 308 -4.51 -12.87 -12.98
N PHE A 309 -3.90 -12.19 -12.03
CA PHE A 309 -4.13 -10.75 -11.81
C PHE A 309 -3.60 -9.90 -12.97
N VAL A 310 -2.35 -10.13 -13.39
CA VAL A 310 -1.71 -9.38 -14.46
C VAL A 310 -2.47 -9.54 -15.77
N GLU A 311 -2.89 -10.76 -16.11
CA GLU A 311 -3.72 -11.03 -17.30
C GLU A 311 -5.07 -10.31 -17.23
N ALA A 312 -5.78 -10.41 -16.10
CA ALA A 312 -7.09 -9.76 -15.92
C ALA A 312 -6.98 -8.23 -15.96
N PHE A 313 -5.98 -7.67 -15.27
CA PHE A 313 -5.73 -6.24 -15.22
C PHE A 313 -5.35 -5.68 -16.58
N GLN A 314 -4.39 -6.33 -17.27
CA GLN A 314 -3.96 -5.91 -18.59
C GLN A 314 -5.10 -5.97 -19.61
N LYS A 315 -5.94 -7.02 -19.55
CA LYS A 315 -7.12 -7.15 -20.40
C LYS A 315 -8.10 -5.99 -20.20
N LYS A 316 -8.30 -5.52 -18.96
CA LYS A 316 -9.26 -4.47 -18.64
C LYS A 316 -8.73 -3.06 -18.90
N TYR A 317 -7.48 -2.80 -18.55
CA TYR A 317 -6.92 -1.45 -18.51
C TYR A 317 -5.83 -1.17 -19.55
N ASN A 318 -5.39 -2.19 -20.31
CA ASN A 318 -4.44 -2.06 -21.43
C ASN A 318 -3.03 -1.57 -21.03
N TYR A 319 -2.58 -1.94 -19.82
CA TYR A 319 -1.19 -1.78 -19.35
C TYR A 319 -0.91 -2.82 -18.25
N ARG A 320 0.36 -3.07 -17.92
CA ARG A 320 0.73 -3.99 -16.83
C ARG A 320 0.52 -3.32 -15.46
N PRO A 321 -0.05 -4.01 -14.47
CA PRO A 321 -0.29 -3.39 -13.16
C PRO A 321 1.01 -3.05 -12.44
N GLU A 322 1.00 -1.90 -11.76
CA GLU A 322 1.96 -1.55 -10.73
C GLU A 322 1.43 -2.01 -9.35
N TRP A 323 2.24 -1.89 -8.31
CA TRP A 323 1.86 -2.40 -6.99
C TRP A 323 0.71 -1.64 -6.31
N GLY A 324 0.38 -0.41 -6.74
CA GLY A 324 -0.75 0.34 -6.19
C GLY A 324 -2.10 -0.33 -6.50
N ALA A 325 -2.30 -0.72 -7.75
CA ALA A 325 -3.42 -1.53 -8.18
C ALA A 325 -3.42 -2.92 -7.51
N GLU A 326 -2.26 -3.58 -7.41
CA GLU A 326 -2.14 -4.90 -6.76
C GLU A 326 -2.57 -4.85 -5.29
N ASN A 327 -1.99 -3.94 -4.51
CA ASN A 327 -2.30 -3.76 -3.10
C ASN A 327 -3.80 -3.48 -2.90
N SER A 328 -4.37 -2.60 -3.73
CA SER A 328 -5.78 -2.25 -3.65
C SER A 328 -6.70 -3.43 -3.98
N TYR A 329 -6.34 -4.22 -5.00
CA TYR A 329 -7.07 -5.44 -5.34
C TYR A 329 -7.00 -6.46 -4.20
N MET A 330 -5.78 -6.75 -3.71
CA MET A 330 -5.57 -7.72 -2.64
C MET A 330 -6.28 -7.29 -1.36
N GLN A 331 -6.30 -6.00 -1.03
CA GLN A 331 -6.99 -5.49 0.13
C GLN A 331 -8.50 -5.80 0.12
N PHE A 332 -9.16 -5.67 -1.03
CA PHE A 332 -10.58 -6.02 -1.19
C PHE A 332 -10.77 -7.54 -1.16
N ALA A 333 -9.89 -8.31 -1.79
CA ALA A 333 -9.94 -9.77 -1.76
C ALA A 333 -9.79 -10.32 -0.32
N ILE A 334 -8.86 -9.76 0.44
CA ILE A 334 -8.63 -10.10 1.86
C ILE A 334 -9.84 -9.70 2.70
N TRP A 335 -10.36 -8.48 2.52
CA TRP A 335 -11.57 -8.06 3.23
C TRP A 335 -12.74 -9.00 2.95
N ALA A 336 -12.97 -9.38 1.69
CA ALA A 336 -14.01 -10.33 1.32
C ALA A 336 -13.78 -11.71 1.96
N ARG A 337 -12.53 -12.18 2.04
CA ARG A 337 -12.15 -13.38 2.79
C ARG A 337 -12.54 -13.25 4.27
N MET A 338 -12.10 -12.21 4.96
CA MET A 338 -12.31 -12.06 6.40
C MET A 338 -13.78 -11.91 6.77
N VAL A 339 -14.55 -11.16 5.98
CA VAL A 339 -16.01 -11.06 6.17
C VAL A 339 -16.70 -12.41 5.94
N SER A 340 -16.31 -13.14 4.89
CA SER A 340 -16.93 -14.43 4.56
C SER A 340 -16.57 -15.52 5.57
N GLU A 341 -15.35 -15.50 6.11
CA GLU A 341 -14.91 -16.40 7.18
C GLU A 341 -15.59 -16.08 8.52
N ALA A 342 -15.73 -14.80 8.85
CA ALA A 342 -16.49 -14.35 10.03
C ALA A 342 -17.99 -14.63 9.92
N GLY A 343 -18.54 -14.71 8.70
CA GLY A 343 -19.97 -14.85 8.46
C GLY A 343 -20.79 -13.62 8.88
N SER A 344 -20.16 -12.44 8.95
CA SER A 344 -20.75 -11.24 9.55
C SER A 344 -20.10 -9.96 9.00
N PHE A 345 -20.92 -8.89 8.82
CA PHE A 345 -20.43 -7.53 8.55
C PHE A 345 -20.25 -6.68 9.83
N TYR A 346 -20.57 -7.22 11.01
CA TYR A 346 -20.33 -6.53 12.28
C TYR A 346 -18.81 -6.32 12.50
N PRO A 347 -18.32 -5.08 12.68
CA PRO A 347 -16.88 -4.82 12.61
C PRO A 347 -16.04 -5.63 13.61
N PRO A 348 -16.40 -5.77 14.91
CA PRO A 348 -15.64 -6.60 15.83
C PRO A 348 -15.48 -8.07 15.42
N ASP A 349 -16.44 -8.66 14.70
CA ASP A 349 -16.30 -10.04 14.22
C ASP A 349 -15.26 -10.14 13.10
N VAL A 350 -15.30 -9.19 12.17
CA VAL A 350 -14.35 -9.14 11.06
C VAL A 350 -12.94 -8.85 11.58
N ILE A 351 -12.80 -7.90 12.51
CA ILE A 351 -11.52 -7.59 13.19
C ILE A 351 -10.96 -8.85 13.87
N LYS A 352 -11.79 -9.56 14.65
CA LYS A 352 -11.37 -10.81 15.29
C LYS A 352 -10.96 -11.89 14.30
N GLN A 353 -11.56 -11.92 13.11
CA GLN A 353 -11.14 -12.84 12.05
C GLN A 353 -9.77 -12.47 11.48
N TYR A 354 -9.46 -11.18 11.29
CA TYR A 354 -8.10 -10.74 10.96
C TYR A 354 -7.09 -11.11 12.07
N GLU A 355 -7.45 -10.88 13.33
CA GLU A 355 -6.60 -11.13 14.51
C GLU A 355 -6.38 -12.62 14.81
N LYS A 356 -7.03 -13.55 14.10
CA LYS A 356 -6.65 -14.97 14.14
C LYS A 356 -5.28 -15.22 13.54
N GLY A 357 -4.76 -14.29 12.72
CA GLY A 357 -3.45 -14.42 12.08
C GLY A 357 -3.35 -15.61 11.13
N GLU A 358 -4.48 -16.02 10.53
CA GLU A 358 -4.50 -17.13 9.59
C GLU A 358 -3.64 -16.81 8.36
N THR A 359 -2.85 -17.78 7.92
CA THR A 359 -2.11 -17.69 6.67
C THR A 359 -3.03 -17.90 5.47
N PHE A 360 -2.87 -17.08 4.44
CA PHE A 360 -3.62 -17.19 3.19
C PHE A 360 -2.74 -16.82 1.98
N PRO A 361 -3.07 -17.32 0.78
CA PRO A 361 -2.26 -17.06 -0.40
C PRO A 361 -2.46 -15.63 -0.91
N SER A 362 -1.38 -15.04 -1.44
CA SER A 362 -1.37 -13.75 -2.13
C SER A 362 -0.61 -13.83 -3.46
N MET A 363 -0.52 -12.71 -4.18
CA MET A 363 0.22 -12.61 -5.44
C MET A 363 1.75 -12.67 -5.26
N VAL A 364 2.23 -12.57 -4.01
CA VAL A 364 3.66 -12.64 -3.69
C VAL A 364 3.99 -13.76 -2.70
N GLY A 365 3.13 -14.79 -2.63
CA GLY A 365 3.27 -15.92 -1.72
C GLY A 365 2.30 -15.85 -0.53
N ASP A 366 2.50 -16.71 0.45
CA ASP A 366 1.62 -16.77 1.63
C ASP A 366 1.89 -15.61 2.59
N VAL A 367 0.82 -15.04 3.14
CA VAL A 367 0.85 -13.87 4.03
C VAL A 367 -0.11 -14.06 5.20
N HIS A 368 0.05 -13.29 6.27
CA HIS A 368 -0.88 -13.25 7.41
C HIS A 368 -0.84 -11.89 8.10
N PHE A 369 -1.89 -11.55 8.86
CA PHE A 369 -1.88 -10.35 9.69
C PHE A 369 -1.35 -10.64 11.08
N ARG A 370 -0.55 -9.72 11.62
CA ARG A 370 -0.18 -9.73 13.02
C ARG A 370 -1.29 -9.12 13.88
N PRO A 371 -1.82 -9.84 14.87
CA PRO A 371 -2.91 -9.35 15.71
C PRO A 371 -2.52 -8.18 16.62
N GLU A 372 -1.23 -7.99 16.90
CA GLU A 372 -0.77 -7.00 17.86
C GLU A 372 -0.74 -5.57 17.30
N ASP A 373 -0.54 -5.41 15.99
CA ASP A 373 -0.40 -4.11 15.33
C ASP A 373 -1.14 -3.98 13.99
N HIS A 374 -1.82 -5.04 13.55
CA HIS A 374 -2.62 -5.09 12.33
C HIS A 374 -1.81 -4.82 11.05
N GLN A 375 -0.52 -5.14 11.07
CA GLN A 375 0.34 -5.17 9.89
C GLN A 375 0.23 -6.53 9.19
N LEU A 376 0.11 -6.53 7.86
CA LEU A 376 0.31 -7.73 7.06
C LEU A 376 1.80 -8.09 7.01
N VAL A 377 2.16 -9.28 7.45
CA VAL A 377 3.48 -9.85 7.20
C VAL A 377 3.48 -10.40 5.79
N ARG A 378 4.12 -9.68 4.88
CA ARG A 378 4.23 -10.04 3.46
C ARG A 378 5.69 -9.98 2.97
N PRO A 379 6.05 -10.78 1.96
CA PRO A 379 7.33 -10.64 1.30
C PRO A 379 7.51 -9.25 0.67
N VAL A 380 8.75 -8.79 0.62
CA VAL A 380 9.16 -7.55 -0.05
C VAL A 380 10.02 -7.93 -1.26
N VAL A 381 9.67 -7.41 -2.43
CA VAL A 381 10.38 -7.69 -3.68
C VAL A 381 11.48 -6.65 -3.87
N ILE A 382 12.71 -7.09 -4.11
CA ILE A 382 13.80 -6.21 -4.49
C ILE A 382 13.92 -6.18 -6.01
N VAL A 383 13.94 -4.97 -6.55
CA VAL A 383 14.11 -4.73 -7.97
C VAL A 383 15.35 -3.89 -8.27
N ARG A 384 15.88 -4.05 -9.48
CA ARG A 384 16.88 -3.15 -10.07
C ARG A 384 16.39 -2.67 -11.42
N GLY A 385 16.56 -1.38 -11.71
CA GLY A 385 16.16 -0.83 -13.00
C GLY A 385 17.04 -1.40 -14.12
N LYS A 386 16.41 -1.82 -15.21
CA LYS A 386 17.09 -2.42 -16.36
C LYS A 386 17.79 -1.35 -17.19
N ASP A 387 18.90 -1.73 -17.80
CA ASP A 387 19.43 -1.01 -18.96
C ASP A 387 18.40 -1.17 -20.09
N PRO A 388 18.05 -0.11 -20.84
CA PRO A 388 17.01 -0.20 -21.88
C PRO A 388 17.26 -1.29 -22.92
N LYS A 389 18.52 -1.65 -23.18
CA LYS A 389 18.83 -2.77 -24.09
C LYS A 389 18.37 -4.13 -23.57
N ASP A 390 18.17 -4.26 -22.26
CA ASP A 390 17.76 -5.50 -21.58
C ASP A 390 16.22 -5.56 -21.38
N MET A 391 15.49 -4.50 -21.74
CA MET A 391 14.03 -4.46 -21.69
C MET A 391 13.43 -5.29 -22.81
N LYS A 392 12.44 -6.15 -22.48
CA LYS A 392 11.76 -7.02 -23.45
C LYS A 392 10.52 -6.39 -24.10
N ASN A 393 9.99 -5.32 -23.50
CA ASN A 393 8.84 -4.55 -23.97
C ASN A 393 8.83 -3.15 -23.32
N GLU A 394 7.89 -2.30 -23.70
CA GLU A 394 7.80 -0.90 -23.26
C GLU A 394 7.48 -0.72 -21.76
N GLU A 395 7.10 -1.78 -21.05
CA GLU A 395 6.75 -1.77 -19.62
C GLU A 395 7.75 -2.60 -18.77
N ASP A 396 8.79 -3.16 -19.39
CA ASP A 396 9.77 -4.04 -18.75
C ASP A 396 10.91 -3.27 -18.07
N PHE A 397 10.58 -2.33 -17.19
CA PHE A 397 11.54 -1.39 -16.60
C PHE A 397 12.43 -1.98 -15.51
N TRP A 398 11.95 -2.98 -14.77
CA TRP A 398 12.62 -3.51 -13.59
C TRP A 398 12.87 -5.01 -13.74
N GLU A 399 14.01 -5.47 -13.24
CA GLU A 399 14.27 -6.88 -12.96
C GLU A 399 14.03 -7.18 -11.49
N VAL A 400 13.32 -8.27 -11.22
CA VAL A 400 13.20 -8.83 -9.87
C VAL A 400 14.50 -9.56 -9.52
N LEU A 401 15.16 -9.13 -8.46
CA LEU A 401 16.40 -9.71 -7.97
C LEU A 401 16.16 -10.77 -6.89
N GLU A 402 15.26 -10.46 -5.96
CA GLU A 402 15.01 -11.26 -4.78
C GLU A 402 13.59 -11.00 -4.26
N VAL A 403 12.96 -12.03 -3.69
CA VAL A 403 11.71 -11.90 -2.93
C VAL A 403 12.05 -12.23 -1.48
N VAL A 404 12.18 -11.20 -0.65
CA VAL A 404 12.65 -11.34 0.73
C VAL A 404 11.48 -11.74 1.63
N PRO A 405 11.56 -12.84 2.39
CA PRO A 405 10.48 -13.27 3.27
C PRO A 405 10.11 -12.22 4.32
N GLY A 406 8.82 -11.92 4.47
CA GLY A 406 8.32 -10.84 5.34
C GLY A 406 8.72 -10.97 6.81
N GLU A 407 8.69 -12.20 7.36
CA GLU A 407 9.01 -12.46 8.77
C GLU A 407 10.38 -11.93 9.20
N GLN A 408 11.36 -11.99 8.30
CA GLN A 408 12.74 -11.56 8.60
C GLN A 408 12.88 -10.03 8.60
N LEU A 409 11.89 -9.33 8.04
CA LEU A 409 11.90 -7.87 7.89
C LEU A 409 11.17 -7.17 9.03
N MET A 410 10.33 -7.90 9.77
CA MET A 410 9.48 -7.37 10.81
C MET A 410 10.25 -7.12 12.11
N GLN A 411 10.11 -5.92 12.66
CA GLN A 411 10.46 -5.65 14.05
C GLN A 411 9.38 -6.17 15.01
N LYS A 412 9.68 -6.19 16.31
CA LYS A 412 8.68 -6.50 17.36
C LYS A 412 7.44 -5.58 17.24
N PRO A 413 6.23 -6.08 17.52
CA PRO A 413 5.01 -5.29 17.35
C PRO A 413 4.98 -3.92 18.02
N ASP A 414 5.56 -3.83 19.21
CA ASP A 414 5.57 -2.62 20.03
C ASP A 414 6.74 -1.68 19.74
N ALA A 415 7.64 -2.02 18.80
CA ALA A 415 8.85 -1.24 18.54
C ALA A 415 8.58 0.22 18.13
N PHE A 416 7.40 0.48 17.55
CA PHE A 416 6.96 1.83 17.19
C PHE A 416 5.81 2.36 18.06
N GLY A 417 5.53 1.70 19.20
CA GLY A 417 4.58 2.17 20.20
C GLY A 417 3.12 1.94 19.87
N CYS A 418 2.78 0.91 19.08
CA CYS A 418 1.38 0.60 18.80
C CYS A 418 0.61 0.25 20.07
N GLN A 419 -0.55 0.89 20.21
CA GLN A 419 -1.56 0.59 21.22
C GLN A 419 -2.91 0.51 20.53
N LEU A 420 -3.34 -0.70 20.21
CA LEU A 420 -4.66 -0.91 19.61
C LEU A 420 -5.74 -0.40 20.58
N GLY A 421 -6.66 0.42 20.06
CA GLY A 421 -7.82 0.89 20.80
C GLY A 421 -8.77 -0.23 21.20
N ASP A 422 -9.92 0.09 21.76
CA ASP A 422 -10.99 -0.87 22.06
C ASP A 422 -11.75 -1.33 20.80
N TYR A 423 -12.62 -2.34 20.97
CA TYR A 423 -13.60 -2.71 19.95
C TYR A 423 -14.87 -1.87 20.00
N THR A 424 -15.21 -1.23 21.12
CA THR A 424 -16.54 -0.62 21.36
C THR A 424 -16.44 0.83 21.72
#